data_AF-A0A9J7J291-F1
#
_entry.id   AF-A0A9J7J291-F1
#
_cell.length_a   1.000
_cell.length_b   1.000
_cell.length_c   1.000
_cell.angle_alpha   90.00
_cell.angle_beta   90.00
_cell.angle_gamma   90.00
#
_symmetry.space_group_name_H-M   'P 1'
#
loop_
_entity.id
_entity.type
_entity.pdbx_description
1 polymer ?
#
loop_
_entity_poly.entity_id
_entity_poly.type
_entity_poly.pdbx_seq_one_letter_code
_entity_poly.pdbx_strand_id
1 'polypeptide(L)'
;MSCITVFDKVYKEMMEVVGADGPVTNEQLRQLEYLDMVYKETLRYFSIAALIQRTVVEEITIQDGSITLPVGTSLVIPIHNLHRDPRFWEDPHRVMPERFLPENVKKRDPNAFVPFSLGPMDCLGRVYATALIKTIVVWVLRYARLEPAGNLDNIKLNVAISVSCADGYNIKARPRNGRINELT
;
A
#
# COMPACT_ATOMS: atom_id res chain seq x y z
N MET A 1 -10.25 -27.05 -9.16
CA MET A 1 -10.61 -25.61 -9.15
C MET A 1 -9.33 -24.81 -8.96
N SER A 2 -8.81 -24.18 -10.01
CA SER A 2 -7.66 -23.28 -9.90
C SER A 2 -8.05 -22.08 -9.03
N CYS A 3 -7.39 -21.90 -7.88
CA CYS A 3 -7.59 -20.75 -7.01
C CYS A 3 -7.15 -19.48 -7.76
N ILE A 4 -8.08 -18.54 -7.98
CA ILE A 4 -7.78 -17.26 -8.64
C ILE A 4 -6.87 -16.45 -7.71
N THR A 5 -5.69 -16.08 -8.19
CA THR A 5 -4.72 -15.31 -7.39
C THR A 5 -5.05 -13.81 -7.39
N VAL A 6 -4.52 -13.06 -6.42
CA VAL A 6 -4.58 -11.58 -6.41
C VAL A 6 -4.05 -11.02 -7.73
N PHE A 7 -2.97 -11.60 -8.26
CA PHE A 7 -2.40 -11.22 -9.55
C PHE A 7 -3.41 -11.40 -10.69
N ASP A 8 -4.10 -12.53 -10.76
CA ASP A 8 -5.06 -12.80 -11.85
C ASP A 8 -6.26 -11.85 -11.78
N LYS A 9 -6.71 -11.46 -10.57
CA LYS A 9 -7.77 -10.45 -10.38
C LYS A 9 -7.33 -9.07 -10.85
N VAL A 10 -6.15 -8.61 -10.44
CA VAL A 10 -5.59 -7.30 -10.89
C VAL A 10 -5.42 -7.29 -12.41
N TYR A 11 -4.87 -8.37 -12.98
CA TYR A 11 -4.67 -8.45 -14.42
C TYR A 11 -6.01 -8.43 -15.18
N LYS A 12 -7.02 -9.16 -14.69
CA LYS A 12 -8.36 -9.14 -15.28
C LYS A 12 -8.96 -7.73 -15.27
N GLU A 13 -8.97 -7.06 -14.11
CA GLU A 13 -9.46 -5.68 -13.97
C GLU A 13 -8.72 -4.73 -14.92
N MET A 14 -7.38 -4.83 -14.96
CA MET A 14 -6.55 -4.01 -15.84
C MET A 14 -6.93 -4.21 -17.32
N MET A 15 -7.15 -5.45 -17.76
CA MET A 15 -7.55 -5.74 -19.14
C MET A 15 -8.94 -5.21 -19.47
N GLU A 16 -9.89 -5.26 -18.52
CA GLU A 16 -11.26 -4.78 -18.71
C GLU A 16 -11.34 -3.24 -18.76
N VAL A 17 -10.55 -2.54 -17.93
CA VAL A 17 -10.60 -1.07 -17.79
C VAL A 17 -9.65 -0.35 -18.74
N VAL A 18 -8.42 -0.85 -18.86
CA VAL A 18 -7.33 -0.17 -19.58
C VAL A 18 -7.02 -0.83 -20.92
N GLY A 19 -7.18 -2.15 -21.00
CA GLY A 19 -6.83 -2.92 -22.19
C GLY A 19 -5.34 -3.12 -22.40
N ALA A 20 -5.02 -3.82 -23.48
CA ALA A 20 -3.66 -4.26 -23.78
C ALA A 20 -2.74 -3.12 -24.26
N ASP A 21 -3.30 -2.08 -24.90
CA ASP A 21 -2.53 -1.06 -25.64
C ASP A 21 -3.01 0.36 -25.37
N GLY A 22 -2.28 1.34 -25.92
CA GLY A 22 -2.64 2.75 -25.86
C GLY A 22 -2.24 3.46 -24.55
N PRO A 23 -2.49 4.77 -24.47
CA PRO A 23 -2.14 5.57 -23.31
C PRO A 23 -2.97 5.18 -22.08
N VAL A 24 -2.36 5.31 -20.90
CA VAL A 24 -3.05 5.11 -19.62
C VAL A 24 -3.55 6.46 -19.12
N THR A 25 -4.86 6.61 -18.94
CA THR A 25 -5.47 7.88 -18.52
C THR A 25 -5.76 7.93 -17.01
N ASN A 26 -5.80 9.14 -16.44
CA ASN A 26 -6.18 9.31 -15.03
C ASN A 26 -7.60 8.81 -14.72
N GLU A 27 -8.51 8.81 -15.69
CA GLU A 27 -9.85 8.26 -15.52
C GLU A 27 -9.84 6.75 -15.36
N GLN A 28 -9.10 6.06 -16.23
CA GLN A 28 -8.90 4.61 -16.12
C GLN A 28 -8.25 4.24 -14.79
N LEU A 29 -7.23 4.98 -14.34
CA LEU A 29 -6.57 4.73 -13.05
C LEU A 29 -7.52 4.83 -11.83
N ARG A 30 -8.57 5.66 -11.92
CA ARG A 30 -9.60 5.77 -10.88
C ARG A 30 -10.55 4.58 -10.85
N GLN A 31 -10.77 3.94 -12.01
CA GLN A 31 -11.64 2.77 -12.15
C GLN A 31 -10.94 1.45 -11.76
N LEU A 32 -9.63 1.45 -11.56
CA LEU A 32 -8.86 0.29 -11.06
C LEU A 32 -9.02 0.16 -9.53
N GLU A 33 -10.18 -0.31 -9.08
CA GLU A 33 -10.59 -0.42 -7.67
C GLU A 33 -9.90 -1.58 -6.95
N TYR A 34 -9.78 -2.75 -7.58
CA TYR A 34 -9.09 -3.90 -7.02
C TYR A 34 -7.60 -3.64 -6.89
N LEU A 35 -6.98 -3.03 -7.91
CA LEU A 35 -5.59 -2.55 -7.79
C LEU A 35 -5.43 -1.51 -6.67
N ASP A 36 -6.43 -0.64 -6.44
CA ASP A 36 -6.42 0.30 -5.32
C ASP A 36 -6.40 -0.42 -3.97
N MET A 37 -7.22 -1.47 -3.83
CA MET A 37 -7.25 -2.31 -2.63
C MET A 37 -5.92 -3.04 -2.41
N VAL A 38 -5.34 -3.61 -3.47
CA VAL A 38 -4.02 -4.26 -3.41
C VAL A 38 -2.93 -3.27 -3.02
N TYR A 39 -2.96 -2.07 -3.59
CA TYR A 39 -2.01 -1.01 -3.28
C TYR A 39 -2.10 -0.57 -1.81
N LYS A 40 -3.32 -0.32 -1.31
CA LYS A 40 -3.55 0.03 0.10
C LYS A 40 -3.12 -1.08 1.05
N GLU A 41 -3.39 -2.34 0.73
CA GLU A 41 -2.95 -3.48 1.54
C GLU A 41 -1.43 -3.64 1.51
N THR A 42 -0.80 -3.36 0.37
CA THR A 42 0.67 -3.30 0.26
C THR A 42 1.23 -2.22 1.17
N LEU A 43 0.65 -1.02 1.21
CA LEU A 43 1.07 0.06 2.10
C LEU A 43 0.81 -0.23 3.58
N ARG A 44 -0.23 -1.01 3.90
CA ARG A 44 -0.49 -1.47 5.27
C ARG A 44 0.60 -2.45 5.70
N TYR A 45 0.85 -3.45 4.87
CA TYR A 45 1.79 -4.52 5.17
C TYR A 45 3.23 -4.02 5.15
N PHE A 46 3.64 -3.37 4.08
CA PHE A 46 4.97 -2.78 3.90
C PHE A 46 4.92 -1.26 4.10
N SER A 47 4.63 -0.83 5.32
CA SER A 47 4.55 0.60 5.67
C SER A 47 5.78 1.36 5.21
N ILE A 48 5.61 2.37 4.35
CA ILE A 48 6.75 3.14 3.79
C ILE A 48 7.53 3.79 4.92
N ALA A 49 6.87 4.56 5.79
CA ALA A 49 7.44 5.08 7.02
C ALA A 49 7.07 4.17 8.19
N ALA A 50 8.07 3.73 8.96
CA ALA A 50 7.85 2.84 10.10
C ALA A 50 7.22 3.57 11.30
N LEU A 51 7.61 4.83 11.48
CA LEU A 51 7.10 5.74 12.50
C LEU A 51 7.09 7.18 11.98
N ILE A 52 6.29 8.02 12.63
CA ILE A 52 6.37 9.48 12.50
C ILE A 52 6.50 10.10 13.88
N GLN A 53 7.17 11.24 13.96
CA GLN A 53 7.33 12.00 15.19
C GLN A 53 6.61 13.35 15.09
N ARG A 54 6.09 13.82 16.22
CA ARG A 54 5.58 15.18 16.42
C ARG A 54 6.17 15.73 17.71
N THR A 55 6.38 17.05 17.76
CA THR A 55 6.74 17.75 18.99
C THR A 55 5.53 18.56 19.43
N VAL A 56 5.14 18.42 20.69
CA VAL A 56 4.08 19.20 21.31
C VAL A 56 4.56 20.65 21.42
N VAL A 57 3.91 21.57 20.71
CA VAL A 57 4.28 23.00 20.67
C VAL A 57 3.47 23.85 21.66
N GLU A 58 2.31 23.35 22.07
CA GLU A 58 1.41 23.93 23.05
C GLU A 58 0.89 22.79 23.94
N GLU A 59 0.62 23.04 25.22
CA GLU A 59 0.10 22.01 26.11
C GLU A 59 -1.21 21.44 25.56
N ILE A 60 -1.29 20.10 25.47
CA ILE A 60 -2.48 19.41 24.96
C ILE A 60 -2.93 18.33 25.94
N THR A 61 -4.24 18.20 26.12
CA THR A 61 -4.84 17.12 26.90
C THR A 61 -5.52 16.13 25.96
N ILE A 62 -5.18 14.85 26.09
CA ILE A 62 -5.67 13.74 25.27
C ILE A 62 -6.38 12.69 26.15
N GLN A 63 -6.93 11.65 25.51
CA GLN A 63 -7.68 10.57 26.19
C GLN A 63 -8.81 11.12 27.06
N ASP A 64 -9.67 11.96 26.47
CA ASP A 64 -10.86 12.50 27.13
C ASP A 64 -10.59 13.22 28.47
N GLY A 65 -9.38 13.80 28.63
CA GLY A 65 -9.01 14.58 29.80
C GLY A 65 -7.98 13.91 30.72
N SER A 66 -7.63 12.64 30.51
CA SER A 66 -6.83 11.88 31.48
C SER A 66 -5.31 12.07 31.35
N ILE A 67 -4.82 12.58 30.21
CA ILE A 67 -3.38 12.76 29.98
C ILE A 67 -3.11 14.16 29.43
N THR A 68 -2.32 14.95 30.16
CA THR A 68 -1.80 16.25 29.70
C THR A 68 -0.35 16.12 29.28
N LEU A 69 -0.05 16.58 28.06
CA LEU A 69 1.27 16.53 27.46
C LEU A 69 1.88 17.95 27.49
N PRO A 70 3.02 18.15 28.19
CA PRO A 70 3.67 19.44 28.25
C PRO A 70 4.35 19.81 26.93
N VAL A 71 4.55 21.11 26.73
CA VAL A 71 5.34 21.65 25.60
C VAL A 71 6.72 21.00 25.57
N GLY A 72 7.18 20.66 24.36
CA GLY A 72 8.45 19.97 24.13
C GLY A 72 8.36 18.45 24.17
N THR A 73 7.22 17.87 24.57
CA THR A 73 7.03 16.41 24.53
C THR A 73 7.14 15.88 23.11
N SER A 74 7.94 14.82 22.93
CA SER A 74 8.06 14.10 21.67
C SER A 74 7.04 12.97 21.60
N LEU A 75 6.16 13.03 20.61
CA LEU A 75 5.14 12.03 20.32
C LEU A 75 5.59 11.19 19.14
N VAL A 76 5.72 9.87 19.36
CA VAL A 76 6.07 8.92 18.31
C VAL A 76 4.85 8.06 18.00
N ILE A 77 4.47 8.03 16.73
CA ILE A 77 3.36 7.20 16.23
C ILE A 77 3.98 6.03 15.46
N PRO A 78 3.94 4.80 16.01
CA PRO A 78 4.52 3.63 15.37
C PRO A 78 3.59 3.08 14.28
N ILE A 79 3.59 3.71 13.10
CA ILE A 79 2.73 3.36 11.95
C ILE A 79 2.81 1.87 11.61
N HIS A 80 4.01 1.29 11.62
CA HIS A 80 4.19 -0.14 11.32
C HIS A 80 3.40 -1.06 12.26
N ASN A 81 3.37 -0.72 13.55
CA ASN A 81 2.65 -1.48 14.58
C ASN A 81 1.15 -1.20 14.51
N LEU A 82 0.76 0.06 14.31
CA LEU A 82 -0.63 0.47 14.13
C LEU A 82 -1.31 -0.28 12.96
N HIS A 83 -0.60 -0.44 11.84
CA HIS A 83 -1.06 -1.20 10.68
C HIS A 83 -1.16 -2.72 10.90
N ARG A 84 -0.69 -3.23 12.06
CA ARG A 84 -0.72 -4.63 12.46
C ARG A 84 -1.49 -4.86 13.76
N ASP A 85 -2.12 -3.82 14.29
CA ASP A 85 -2.79 -3.90 15.58
C ASP A 85 -4.10 -4.69 15.45
N PRO A 86 -4.25 -5.83 16.16
CA PRO A 86 -5.44 -6.67 16.05
C PRO A 86 -6.73 -5.99 16.54
N ARG A 87 -6.62 -4.87 17.27
CA ARG A 87 -7.77 -4.04 17.63
C ARG A 87 -8.46 -3.41 16.42
N PHE A 88 -7.70 -3.18 15.34
CA PHE A 88 -8.19 -2.53 14.12
C PHE A 88 -8.12 -3.43 12.87
N TRP A 89 -7.33 -4.51 12.92
CA TRP A 89 -7.05 -5.37 11.78
C TRP A 89 -7.19 -6.85 12.17
N GLU A 90 -8.28 -7.50 11.73
CA GLU A 90 -8.46 -8.95 11.85
C GLU A 90 -7.32 -9.70 11.13
N ASP A 91 -6.71 -10.75 11.68
CA ASP A 91 -5.58 -11.47 11.05
C ASP A 91 -4.50 -10.54 10.44
N PRO A 92 -3.86 -9.66 11.23
CA PRO A 92 -3.06 -8.54 10.71
C PRO A 92 -1.86 -8.97 9.84
N HIS A 93 -1.38 -10.20 10.03
CA HIS A 93 -0.27 -10.77 9.28
C HIS A 93 -0.68 -11.42 7.95
N ARG A 94 -1.98 -11.51 7.66
CA ARG A 94 -2.49 -12.00 6.38
C ARG A 94 -2.73 -10.83 5.42
N VAL A 95 -2.16 -10.96 4.22
CA VAL A 95 -2.41 -10.04 3.10
C VAL A 95 -3.79 -10.31 2.52
N MET A 96 -4.69 -9.33 2.64
CA MET A 96 -6.07 -9.43 2.15
C MET A 96 -6.52 -8.07 1.59
N PRO A 97 -6.44 -7.85 0.26
CA PRO A 97 -6.90 -6.61 -0.38
C PRO A 97 -8.33 -6.23 -0.01
N GLU A 98 -9.20 -7.22 0.18
CA GLU A 98 -10.62 -7.06 0.51
C GLU A 98 -10.87 -6.32 1.85
N ARG A 99 -9.85 -6.10 2.69
CA ARG A 99 -9.89 -5.18 3.84
C ARG A 99 -10.22 -3.73 3.47
N PHE A 100 -10.01 -3.37 2.22
CA PHE A 100 -10.25 -2.03 1.70
C PHE A 100 -11.56 -1.92 0.89
N LEU A 101 -12.41 -2.96 0.94
CA LEU A 101 -13.78 -2.84 0.50
C LEU A 101 -14.50 -1.72 1.28
N PRO A 102 -15.40 -0.94 0.65
CA PRO A 102 -16.03 0.21 1.27
C PRO A 102 -16.69 -0.06 2.64
N GLU A 103 -17.35 -1.21 2.76
CA GLU A 103 -18.01 -1.67 3.99
C GLU A 103 -17.04 -1.99 5.12
N ASN A 104 -15.84 -2.49 4.80
CA ASN A 104 -14.81 -2.79 5.78
C ASN A 104 -14.08 -1.52 6.22
N VAL A 105 -13.85 -0.60 5.28
CA VAL A 105 -13.27 0.73 5.58
C VAL A 105 -14.20 1.53 6.49
N LYS A 106 -15.51 1.53 6.24
CA LYS A 106 -16.50 2.24 7.08
C LYS A 106 -16.56 1.75 8.52
N LYS A 107 -16.26 0.47 8.77
CA LYS A 107 -16.27 -0.14 10.11
C LYS A 107 -14.96 0.08 10.88
N ARG A 108 -13.85 0.26 10.18
CA ARG A 108 -12.53 0.45 10.79
C ARG A 108 -12.37 1.88 11.28
N ASP A 109 -11.64 2.05 12.37
CA ASP A 109 -11.23 3.38 12.84
C ASP A 109 -10.51 4.15 11.71
N PRO A 110 -10.93 5.39 11.38
CA PRO A 110 -10.35 6.15 10.28
C PRO A 110 -8.86 6.48 10.50
N ASN A 111 -8.39 6.47 11.75
CA ASN A 111 -7.01 6.73 12.12
C ASN A 111 -6.15 5.46 12.19
N ALA A 112 -6.70 4.27 11.94
CA ALA A 112 -5.93 3.02 11.96
C ALA A 112 -5.13 2.75 10.68
N PHE A 113 -5.38 3.50 9.61
CA PHE A 113 -4.66 3.38 8.33
C PHE A 113 -4.10 4.74 7.89
N VAL A 114 -2.80 4.95 8.12
CA VAL A 114 -2.14 6.26 7.95
C VAL A 114 -0.85 6.15 7.12
N PRO A 115 -0.88 5.48 5.95
CA PRO A 115 0.33 5.24 5.16
C PRO A 115 1.01 6.53 4.65
N PHE A 116 0.28 7.63 4.64
CA PHE A 116 0.71 8.95 4.19
C PHE A 116 0.56 10.02 5.29
N SER A 117 0.56 9.62 6.57
CA SER A 117 0.20 10.50 7.70
C SER A 117 -1.24 11.02 7.58
N LEU A 118 -1.65 11.90 8.50
CA LEU A 118 -2.98 12.53 8.54
C LEU A 118 -2.86 14.04 8.78
N GLY A 119 -3.94 14.76 8.46
CA GLY A 119 -4.11 16.18 8.75
C GLY A 119 -3.38 17.10 7.77
N PRO A 120 -3.14 18.37 8.16
CA PRO A 120 -2.54 19.39 7.29
C PRO A 120 -1.10 19.08 6.83
N MET A 121 -0.42 18.18 7.55
CA MET A 121 0.95 17.73 7.27
C MET A 121 0.96 16.29 6.77
N ASP A 122 -0.09 15.87 6.05
CA ASP A 122 -0.08 14.62 5.31
C ASP A 122 0.85 14.70 4.08
N CYS A 123 1.11 13.56 3.45
CA CYS A 123 2.02 13.51 2.32
C CYS A 123 1.40 14.23 1.10
N LEU A 124 1.98 15.38 0.74
CA LEU A 124 1.64 16.13 -0.47
C LEU A 124 1.74 15.26 -1.74
N GLY A 125 2.65 14.27 -1.75
CA GLY A 125 2.86 13.35 -2.86
C GLY A 125 1.83 12.22 -2.98
N ARG A 126 0.88 12.06 -2.05
CA ARG A 126 -0.06 10.92 -2.02
C ARG A 126 -0.79 10.71 -3.35
N VAL A 127 -1.34 11.78 -3.91
CA VAL A 127 -2.14 11.72 -5.16
C VAL A 127 -1.25 11.31 -6.33
N TYR A 128 -0.09 11.96 -6.46
CA TYR A 128 0.87 11.66 -7.52
C TYR A 128 1.43 10.24 -7.42
N ALA A 129 1.88 9.83 -6.23
CA ALA A 129 2.44 8.50 -5.98
C ALA A 129 1.43 7.39 -6.30
N THR A 130 0.16 7.57 -5.92
CA THR A 130 -0.89 6.59 -6.23
C THR A 130 -1.08 6.43 -7.74
N ALA A 131 -1.17 7.55 -8.49
CA ALA A 131 -1.29 7.50 -9.95
C ALA A 131 -0.04 6.89 -10.62
N LEU A 132 1.15 7.28 -10.16
CA LEU A 132 2.43 6.77 -10.67
C LEU A 132 2.55 5.26 -10.46
N ILE A 133 2.30 4.76 -9.25
CA ILE A 133 2.40 3.33 -8.95
C ILE A 133 1.39 2.52 -9.74
N LYS A 134 0.12 2.97 -9.81
CA LYS A 134 -0.88 2.27 -10.64
C LYS A 134 -0.47 2.24 -12.11
N THR A 135 0.07 3.35 -12.63
CA THR A 135 0.58 3.42 -14.01
C THR A 135 1.72 2.41 -14.24
N ILE A 136 2.71 2.37 -13.34
CA ILE A 136 3.83 1.42 -13.43
C ILE A 136 3.29 -0.02 -13.41
N VAL A 137 2.37 -0.35 -12.51
CA VAL A 137 1.79 -1.70 -12.43
C VAL A 137 1.08 -2.07 -13.73
N VAL A 138 0.24 -1.18 -14.28
CA VAL A 138 -0.44 -1.41 -15.57
C VAL A 138 0.58 -1.71 -16.68
N TRP A 139 1.62 -0.87 -16.80
CA TRP A 139 2.66 -1.08 -17.82
C TRP A 139 3.41 -2.39 -17.60
N VAL A 140 3.87 -2.69 -16.38
CA VAL A 140 4.55 -3.96 -16.10
C VAL A 140 3.67 -5.16 -16.44
N LEU A 141 2.37 -5.12 -16.08
CA LEU A 141 1.45 -6.24 -16.31
C LEU A 141 1.08 -6.43 -17.79
N ARG A 142 1.17 -5.40 -18.62
CA ARG A 142 1.02 -5.53 -20.09
C ARG A 142 2.12 -6.38 -20.71
N TYR A 143 3.37 -6.18 -20.26
CA TYR A 143 4.54 -6.79 -20.90
C TYR A 143 5.05 -8.05 -20.18
N ALA A 144 4.76 -8.19 -18.89
CA ALA A 144 5.28 -9.29 -18.08
C ALA A 144 4.19 -9.95 -17.21
N ARG A 145 4.33 -11.26 -17.05
CA ARG A 145 3.77 -12.02 -15.94
C ARG A 145 4.82 -12.10 -14.84
N LEU A 146 4.49 -11.56 -13.67
CA LEU A 146 5.37 -11.62 -12.50
C LEU A 146 5.03 -12.89 -11.70
N GLU A 147 6.06 -13.58 -11.25
CA GLU A 147 5.98 -14.72 -10.36
C GLU A 147 6.84 -14.45 -9.12
N PRO A 148 6.35 -14.74 -7.91
CA PRO A 148 7.15 -14.57 -6.70
C PRO A 148 8.36 -15.51 -6.74
N ALA A 149 9.53 -14.98 -6.37
CA ALA A 149 10.74 -15.80 -6.18
C ALA A 149 10.99 -16.06 -4.70
N GLY A 150 9.99 -16.61 -4.00
CA GLY A 150 10.06 -16.92 -2.57
C GLY A 150 8.70 -16.94 -1.88
N ASN A 151 8.72 -17.05 -0.54
CA ASN A 151 7.54 -16.91 0.31
C ASN A 151 7.58 -15.53 0.99
N LEU A 152 6.41 -14.90 1.17
CA LEU A 152 6.21 -13.65 1.90
C LEU A 152 6.81 -13.71 3.31
N ASP A 153 6.69 -14.85 4.00
CA ASP A 153 7.20 -15.04 5.37
C ASP A 153 8.73 -14.95 5.46
N ASN A 154 9.43 -15.14 4.34
CA ASN A 154 10.88 -15.08 4.29
C ASN A 154 11.41 -13.69 3.95
N ILE A 155 10.53 -12.71 3.68
CA ILE A 155 10.95 -11.34 3.37
C ILE A 155 11.42 -10.65 4.64
N LYS A 156 12.73 -10.37 4.71
CA LYS A 156 13.32 -9.56 5.77
C LYS A 156 13.20 -8.08 5.42
N LEU A 157 12.78 -7.28 6.40
CA LEU A 157 12.62 -5.84 6.24
C LEU A 157 13.71 -5.10 7.00
N ASN A 158 14.38 -4.19 6.31
CA ASN A 158 15.16 -3.13 6.93
C ASN A 158 14.21 -2.02 7.31
N VAL A 159 13.97 -1.86 8.61
CA VAL A 159 13.06 -0.84 9.17
C VAL A 159 13.90 0.33 9.67
N ALA A 160 14.05 1.35 8.82
CA ALA A 160 14.68 2.63 9.16
C ALA A 160 13.64 3.76 9.06
N ILE A 161 14.04 4.95 8.63
CA ILE A 161 13.10 6.02 8.27
C ILE A 161 12.13 5.52 7.20
N SER A 162 12.66 4.78 6.21
CA SER A 162 11.86 4.00 5.27
C SER A 162 12.02 2.49 5.51
N VAL A 163 10.98 1.74 5.18
CA VAL A 163 11.03 0.27 5.15
C VAL A 163 11.46 -0.19 3.76
N SER A 164 12.44 -1.09 3.71
CA SER A 164 12.91 -1.72 2.47
C SER A 164 13.17 -3.22 2.66
N CYS A 165 13.19 -3.98 1.56
CA CYS A 165 13.56 -5.40 1.63
C CYS A 165 15.07 -5.53 1.84
N ALA A 166 15.48 -6.26 2.87
CA ALA A 166 16.89 -6.41 3.23
C ALA A 166 17.69 -7.22 2.20
N ASP A 167 17.06 -8.23 1.61
CA ASP A 167 17.67 -9.15 0.65
C ASP A 167 17.32 -8.77 -0.82
N GLY A 168 16.89 -7.53 -1.05
CA GLY A 168 16.40 -7.06 -2.35
C GLY A 168 14.99 -7.58 -2.71
N TYR A 169 14.56 -7.32 -3.95
CA TYR A 169 13.24 -7.68 -4.46
C TYR A 169 13.35 -8.87 -5.44
N ASN A 170 13.27 -10.09 -4.90
CA ASN A 170 13.39 -11.31 -5.71
C ASN A 170 12.06 -11.59 -6.44
N ILE A 171 12.02 -11.29 -7.75
CA ILE A 171 10.85 -11.48 -8.61
C ILE A 171 11.30 -12.16 -9.90
N LYS A 172 10.54 -13.16 -10.37
CA LYS A 172 10.71 -13.72 -11.71
C LYS A 172 9.74 -13.03 -12.66
N ALA A 173 10.26 -12.45 -13.74
CA ALA A 173 9.43 -11.88 -14.80
C ALA A 173 9.48 -12.79 -16.02
N ARG A 174 8.29 -13.21 -16.49
CA ARG A 174 8.14 -13.88 -17.78
C ARG A 174 7.47 -12.91 -18.73
N PRO A 175 8.05 -12.67 -19.91
CA PRO A 175 7.38 -11.84 -20.90
C PRO A 175 6.02 -12.40 -21.28
N ARG A 176 5.06 -11.53 -21.60
CA ARG A 176 3.80 -11.92 -22.24
C ARG A 176 4.02 -11.98 -23.75
N ASN A 177 3.72 -13.13 -24.35
CA ASN A 177 3.98 -13.43 -25.76
C ASN A 177 3.57 -12.28 -26.70
N GLY A 178 4.46 -11.92 -27.63
CA GLY A 178 4.18 -10.99 -28.73
C GLY A 178 4.79 -9.59 -28.63
N ARG A 179 5.43 -9.20 -27.51
CA ARG A 179 5.87 -7.79 -27.30
C ARG A 179 7.33 -7.56 -26.95
N ILE A 180 8.15 -8.61 -26.87
CA ILE A 180 9.59 -8.45 -26.57
C ILE A 180 10.37 -7.91 -27.78
N ASN A 181 9.85 -8.13 -29.00
CA ASN A 181 10.57 -7.84 -30.23
C ASN A 181 10.49 -6.37 -30.68
N GLU A 182 9.85 -5.48 -29.90
CA GLU A 182 9.65 -4.06 -30.25
C GLU A 182 10.50 -3.10 -29.39
N LEU A 183 11.32 -3.61 -28.47
CA LEU A 183 12.16 -2.82 -27.55
C LEU A 183 13.66 -2.89 -27.86
N THR A 184 14.04 -3.43 -29.02
CA THR A 184 15.39 -3.38 -29.60
C THR A 184 15.35 -2.59 -30.90
#